data_AF-A0A136J8J8-F1
#
_entry.id   AF-A0A136J8J8-F1
#
_cell.length_a   1.000
_cell.length_b   1.000
_cell.length_c   1.000
_cell.angle_alpha   90.00
_cell.angle_beta   90.00
_cell.angle_gamma   90.00
#
_symmetry.space_group_name_H-M   'P 1'
#
loop_
_entity.id
_entity.type
_entity.pdbx_description
1 polymer ?
#
loop_
_entity_poly.entity_id
_entity_poly.type
_entity_poly.pdbx_seq_one_letter_code
_entity_poly.pdbx_strand_id
1 'polypeptide(L)'
;MPSPQKRNKKEPTASASGAGASPSPSIEDIANSGDVILVVGRGSSIIKLRVYSQCLKASSKVFDAMFSIRWLDGKELSEQEPKEFTLPDDDPETKRKICYQLHFKKTSMSSAHDMLQVAIHADKSSHLAMSRSLRQALFHGRSPRQLLPAASTLTTKLPSTPSPAASTLPASSRSRRCLSTTRNLAKSSSSATSAKEAAAHLLSTLSGVTTTRKQLIDGNQLQRLSLTLGRRYLYPEQANLTNPEYDLTNLNSVPHAGTPVPPGYHLAYFTPGGLESELGPDGTDRTFNAPAPFTRRMWAGGRMTWYGPAESGGPTLSVGQIAEERTRLVGATAKKSRDGSEMVLVDVEKEFWCGGARVLTDRRSWIFRPELEAASSTEEIATETSVIRGPSTVRDVTLDGKAFSPASSIANHEELKDLPRRLHRWSPAGLFRFSALTFNGHRIHYDQPWSRAIENHPSPSVVVHGPLNLICMLDYWRDVVAEHGAVPGSPYYGNATAREHEEALGVREIEYRALSPLYAGQEYSIRAERVDEGLSEEQQGQFDREGFVDDGPGQVWELFVEREGKVCMKGKITTFGP
;
A
#
# COMPACT_ATOMS: atom_id res chain seq x y z
N MET A 1 20.38 63.77 12.11
CA MET A 1 20.52 64.31 10.73
C MET A 1 22.02 64.46 10.49
N PRO A 2 22.63 63.94 9.42
CA PRO A 2 22.03 63.67 8.11
C PRO A 2 22.41 62.30 7.47
N SER A 3 21.61 61.84 6.50
CA SER A 3 22.08 61.03 5.35
C SER A 3 22.62 61.99 4.28
N PRO A 4 23.26 61.61 3.14
CA PRO A 4 23.50 60.27 2.56
C PRO A 4 24.92 60.09 1.93
N GLN A 5 25.24 58.92 1.35
CA GLN A 5 25.83 58.77 0.00
C GLN A 5 26.16 57.30 -0.36
N LYS A 6 25.77 56.90 -1.58
CA LYS A 6 26.21 55.70 -2.31
C LYS A 6 27.48 56.01 -3.11
N ARG A 7 28.49 55.11 -3.15
CA ARG A 7 29.13 54.57 -4.39
C ARG A 7 30.38 53.70 -4.13
N ASN A 8 30.34 52.53 -4.77
CA ASN A 8 31.37 51.60 -5.27
C ASN A 8 32.88 51.87 -5.05
N LYS A 9 33.60 50.82 -4.62
CA LYS A 9 35.02 50.50 -4.93
C LYS A 9 35.15 48.97 -4.94
N LYS A 10 35.38 48.32 -6.11
CA LYS A 10 36.69 47.90 -6.66
C LYS A 10 37.54 47.10 -5.66
N GLU A 11 37.51 45.78 -5.79
CA GLU A 11 38.54 44.88 -5.27
C GLU A 11 39.66 44.68 -6.31
N PRO A 12 40.93 44.46 -5.87
CA PRO A 12 42.09 44.48 -6.74
C PRO A 12 42.42 43.11 -7.33
N THR A 13 43.06 43.18 -8.50
CA THR A 13 43.69 42.08 -9.24
C THR A 13 44.86 41.47 -8.47
N ALA A 14 44.88 40.15 -8.32
CA ALA A 14 46.09 39.38 -8.06
C ALA A 14 46.43 38.56 -9.32
N SER A 15 47.69 38.70 -9.74
CA SER A 15 48.28 38.19 -10.97
C SER A 15 48.40 36.67 -11.02
N ALA A 16 48.23 36.16 -12.25
CA ALA A 16 48.38 34.78 -12.66
C ALA A 16 49.72 34.16 -12.27
N SER A 17 49.66 32.93 -11.77
CA SER A 17 50.70 31.91 -11.99
C SER A 17 50.06 30.78 -12.80
N GLY A 18 50.68 30.44 -13.92
CA GLY A 18 50.17 29.49 -14.89
C GLY A 18 50.07 28.08 -14.30
N ALA A 19 48.84 27.56 -14.25
CA ALA A 19 48.58 26.14 -14.25
C ALA A 19 48.12 25.77 -15.66
N GLY A 20 48.90 24.92 -16.34
CA GLY A 20 48.65 24.52 -17.72
C GLY A 20 47.22 24.03 -17.92
N ALA A 21 46.60 24.46 -19.01
CA ALA A 21 45.35 23.87 -19.48
C ALA A 21 45.57 22.36 -19.63
N SER A 22 44.91 21.59 -18.77
CA SER A 22 44.74 20.15 -18.96
C SER A 22 44.20 19.93 -20.38
N PRO A 23 44.78 19.04 -21.19
CA PRO A 23 44.28 18.77 -22.53
C PRO A 23 42.79 18.43 -22.44
N SER A 24 41.97 19.04 -23.30
CA SER A 24 40.57 18.66 -23.41
C SER A 24 40.50 17.15 -23.64
N PRO A 25 39.61 16.42 -22.93
CA PRO A 25 39.55 14.97 -23.04
C PRO A 25 39.33 14.57 -24.50
N SER A 26 40.21 13.71 -25.02
CA SER A 26 40.13 13.19 -26.39
C SER A 26 38.79 12.50 -26.60
N ILE A 27 38.11 12.80 -27.71
CA ILE A 27 36.84 12.17 -28.05
C ILE A 27 37.11 10.71 -28.41
N GLU A 28 36.42 9.81 -27.73
CA GLU A 28 36.46 8.38 -27.98
C GLU A 28 35.32 8.02 -28.95
N ASP A 29 35.69 7.64 -30.17
CA ASP A 29 34.74 7.27 -31.22
C ASP A 29 34.23 5.84 -31.03
N ILE A 30 33.15 5.69 -30.26
CA ILE A 30 32.40 4.43 -30.19
C ILE A 30 31.66 4.20 -31.52
N ALA A 31 31.19 5.29 -32.14
CA ALA A 31 30.64 5.33 -33.49
C ALA A 31 31.38 6.38 -34.33
N ASN A 32 32.14 5.92 -35.33
CA ASN A 32 33.00 6.78 -36.16
C ASN A 32 32.26 7.91 -36.89
N SER A 33 30.96 7.76 -37.17
CA SER A 33 30.10 8.82 -37.72
C SER A 33 28.92 9.14 -36.80
N GLY A 34 29.10 9.03 -35.48
CA GLY A 34 28.04 9.39 -34.52
C GLY A 34 27.60 10.85 -34.66
N ASP A 35 26.31 11.10 -34.43
CA ASP A 35 25.63 12.40 -34.48
C ASP A 35 25.56 13.11 -33.12
N VAL A 36 26.04 12.45 -32.05
CA VAL A 36 26.05 12.97 -30.68
C VAL A 36 27.39 12.68 -30.00
N ILE A 37 27.86 13.63 -29.18
CA ILE A 37 28.97 13.46 -28.24
C ILE A 37 28.42 13.55 -26.81
N LEU A 38 28.58 12.49 -26.02
CA LEU A 38 28.25 12.50 -24.60
C LEU A 38 29.48 12.93 -23.79
N VAL A 39 29.32 13.98 -22.98
CA VAL A 39 30.34 14.47 -22.04
C VAL A 39 29.97 13.97 -20.64
N VAL A 40 30.62 12.92 -20.16
CA VAL A 40 30.21 12.17 -18.98
C VAL A 40 31.16 12.40 -17.81
N GLY A 41 30.61 12.68 -16.62
CA GLY A 41 31.35 12.90 -15.38
C GLY A 41 31.57 14.37 -15.01
N ARG A 42 32.31 14.61 -13.91
CA ARG A 42 32.67 15.93 -13.38
C ARG A 42 34.17 16.01 -13.03
N GLY A 43 34.74 17.21 -13.05
CA GLY A 43 36.11 17.47 -12.59
C GLY A 43 37.16 16.80 -13.47
N SER A 44 38.16 16.15 -12.85
CA SER A 44 39.28 15.50 -13.54
C SER A 44 38.95 14.15 -14.21
N SER A 45 37.71 13.67 -14.10
CA SER A 45 37.27 12.35 -14.59
C SER A 45 36.25 12.45 -15.73
N ILE A 46 36.33 13.48 -16.57
CA ILE A 46 35.41 13.65 -17.70
C ILE A 46 35.87 12.83 -18.91
N ILE A 47 34.95 12.10 -19.53
CA ILE A 47 35.18 11.45 -20.84
C ILE A 47 34.22 11.99 -21.89
N LYS A 48 34.64 11.99 -23.16
CA LYS A 48 33.80 12.35 -24.31
C LYS A 48 33.61 11.14 -25.21
N LEU A 49 32.36 10.74 -25.43
CA LEU A 49 32.01 9.55 -26.21
C LEU A 49 31.19 9.93 -27.43
N ARG A 50 31.68 9.66 -28.65
CA ARG A 50 30.92 9.86 -29.88
C ARG A 50 30.08 8.62 -30.20
N VAL A 51 28.77 8.81 -30.37
CA VAL A 51 27.76 7.74 -30.43
C VAL A 51 26.64 8.09 -31.42
N TYR A 52 25.90 7.07 -31.88
CA TYR A 52 24.65 7.27 -32.60
C TYR A 52 23.49 7.52 -31.62
N SER A 53 22.84 8.67 -31.74
CA SER A 53 21.67 9.03 -30.94
C SER A 53 20.56 7.98 -31.07
N GLN A 54 20.38 7.41 -32.27
CA GLN A 54 19.34 6.41 -32.54
C GLN A 54 19.51 5.12 -31.70
N CYS A 55 20.74 4.67 -31.45
CA CYS A 55 21.02 3.52 -30.58
C CYS A 55 20.63 3.82 -29.12
N LEU A 56 20.83 5.06 -28.66
CA LEU A 56 20.42 5.50 -27.34
C LEU A 56 18.89 5.65 -27.22
N LYS A 57 18.23 6.28 -28.21
CA LYS A 57 16.76 6.42 -28.28
C LYS A 57 16.05 5.08 -28.27
N ALA A 58 16.50 4.14 -29.11
CA ALA A 58 15.89 2.83 -29.22
C ALA A 58 16.00 2.00 -27.94
N SER A 59 17.01 2.29 -27.10
CA SER A 59 17.22 1.55 -25.86
C SER A 59 16.59 2.21 -24.65
N SER A 60 16.47 3.55 -24.61
CA SER A 60 16.04 4.31 -23.44
C SER A 60 14.97 5.35 -23.78
N LYS A 61 13.88 5.34 -23.01
CA LYS A 61 12.84 6.38 -23.08
C LYS A 61 13.34 7.77 -22.69
N VAL A 62 14.37 7.84 -21.82
CA VAL A 62 14.98 9.10 -21.39
C VAL A 62 15.76 9.72 -22.54
N PHE A 63 16.60 8.92 -23.23
CA PHE A 63 17.32 9.41 -24.40
C PHE A 63 16.40 9.64 -25.61
N ASP A 64 15.32 8.85 -25.75
CA ASP A 64 14.27 9.11 -26.75
C ASP A 64 13.63 10.48 -26.56
N ALA A 65 13.29 10.84 -25.32
CA ALA A 65 12.79 12.18 -25.00
C ALA A 65 13.86 13.26 -25.21
N MET A 66 15.08 13.06 -24.69
CA MET A 66 16.18 14.03 -24.71
C MET A 66 16.63 14.40 -26.12
N PHE A 67 16.62 13.45 -27.05
CA PHE A 67 17.05 13.65 -28.42
C PHE A 67 15.85 13.79 -29.39
N SER A 68 14.63 13.94 -28.88
CA SER A 68 13.43 14.14 -29.69
C SER A 68 13.40 15.53 -30.31
N ILE A 69 12.84 15.63 -31.52
CA ILE A 69 12.61 16.90 -32.26
C ILE A 69 11.75 17.90 -31.45
N ARG A 70 11.01 17.40 -30.44
CA ARG A 70 10.15 18.20 -29.55
C ARG A 70 10.93 19.09 -28.58
N TRP A 71 12.22 18.89 -28.40
CA TRP A 71 13.10 19.72 -27.56
C TRP A 71 14.12 20.48 -28.41
N LEU A 72 14.48 21.70 -28.01
CA LEU A 72 15.40 22.58 -28.75
C LEU A 72 16.74 21.92 -29.07
N ASP A 73 17.26 21.10 -28.14
CA ASP A 73 18.55 20.44 -28.27
C ASP A 73 18.52 19.21 -29.19
N GLY A 74 17.34 18.62 -29.43
CA GLY A 74 17.16 17.46 -30.31
C GLY A 74 16.89 17.80 -31.78
N LYS A 75 16.76 19.08 -32.14
CA LYS A 75 16.68 19.54 -33.53
C LYS A 75 18.08 19.51 -34.16
N GLU A 76 18.18 19.13 -35.44
CA GLU A 76 19.43 19.22 -36.22
C GLU A 76 20.62 18.41 -35.66
N LEU A 77 20.38 17.18 -35.19
CA LEU A 77 21.48 16.24 -34.94
C LEU A 77 22.09 15.80 -36.28
N SER A 78 23.40 15.95 -36.43
CA SER A 78 24.12 15.67 -37.67
C SER A 78 25.47 15.02 -37.38
N GLU A 79 25.88 14.12 -38.27
CA GLU A 79 27.23 13.52 -38.23
C GLU A 79 28.33 14.55 -38.56
N GLN A 80 27.97 15.62 -39.28
CA GLN A 80 28.89 16.66 -39.73
C GLN A 80 29.22 17.66 -38.60
N GLU A 81 28.26 17.89 -37.69
CA GLU A 81 28.41 18.75 -36.51
C GLU A 81 27.71 18.07 -35.31
N PRO A 82 28.35 17.06 -34.70
CA PRO A 82 27.73 16.30 -33.62
C PRO A 82 27.59 17.16 -32.36
N LYS A 83 26.38 17.18 -31.79
CA LYS A 83 26.08 18.01 -30.61
C LYS A 83 26.59 17.36 -29.33
N GLU A 84 27.14 18.20 -28.43
CA GLU A 84 27.60 17.77 -27.11
C GLU A 84 26.46 17.79 -26.08
N PHE A 85 26.30 16.71 -25.32
CA PHE A 85 25.35 16.60 -24.22
C PHE A 85 26.08 16.21 -22.94
N THR A 86 25.92 17.03 -21.90
CA THR A 86 26.61 16.84 -20.61
C THR A 86 25.80 15.95 -19.67
N LEU A 87 26.45 14.93 -19.12
CA LEU A 87 25.90 13.97 -18.16
C LEU A 87 26.79 13.95 -16.91
N PRO A 88 26.69 14.98 -16.05
CA PRO A 88 27.69 15.22 -15.02
C PRO A 88 27.52 14.31 -13.80
N ASP A 89 26.35 13.69 -13.62
CA ASP A 89 26.06 12.76 -12.51
C ASP A 89 26.13 11.27 -12.91
N ASP A 90 26.65 10.99 -14.10
CA ASP A 90 26.84 9.64 -14.62
C ASP A 90 28.30 9.22 -14.48
N ASP A 91 28.51 7.97 -14.05
CA ASP A 91 29.84 7.38 -13.94
C ASP A 91 30.46 7.17 -15.34
N PRO A 92 31.65 7.74 -15.63
CA PRO A 92 32.29 7.68 -16.93
C PRO A 92 32.49 6.26 -17.46
N GLU A 93 33.07 5.38 -16.65
CA GLU A 93 33.46 4.04 -17.11
C GLU A 93 32.24 3.14 -17.33
N THR A 94 31.24 3.25 -16.47
CA THR A 94 29.97 2.54 -16.64
C THR A 94 29.24 3.02 -17.89
N LYS A 95 29.19 4.34 -18.12
CA LYS A 95 28.54 4.90 -19.32
C LYS A 95 29.26 4.51 -20.60
N ARG A 96 30.59 4.47 -20.58
CA ARG A 96 31.43 3.94 -21.67
C ARG A 96 31.00 2.51 -22.01
N LYS A 97 31.02 1.59 -21.04
CA LYS A 97 30.63 0.17 -21.25
C LYS A 97 29.22 0.02 -21.83
N ILE A 98 28.25 0.80 -21.32
CA ILE A 98 26.88 0.83 -21.84
C ILE A 98 26.86 1.28 -23.31
N CYS A 99 27.56 2.36 -23.63
CA CYS A 99 27.60 2.87 -25.00
C CYS A 99 28.25 1.85 -25.95
N TYR A 100 29.36 1.22 -25.58
CA TYR A 100 29.96 0.14 -26.37
C TYR A 100 28.97 -0.99 -26.63
N GLN A 101 28.24 -1.43 -25.60
CA GLN A 101 27.28 -2.51 -25.73
C GLN A 101 26.08 -2.13 -26.62
N LEU A 102 25.53 -0.92 -26.47
CA LEU A 102 24.42 -0.42 -27.31
C LEU A 102 24.82 -0.27 -28.78
N HIS A 103 26.10 -0.01 -29.05
CA HIS A 103 26.65 0.10 -30.39
C HIS A 103 27.23 -1.22 -30.91
N PHE A 104 26.94 -2.34 -30.22
CA PHE A 104 27.40 -3.69 -30.57
C PHE A 104 28.92 -3.80 -30.74
N LYS A 105 29.68 -2.98 -30.00
CA LYS A 105 31.15 -3.03 -29.95
C LYS A 105 31.59 -3.96 -28.82
N LYS A 106 32.66 -4.73 -29.06
CA LYS A 106 33.17 -5.74 -28.11
C LYS A 106 33.58 -5.07 -26.80
N THR A 107 32.89 -5.42 -25.71
CA THR A 107 33.23 -5.00 -24.34
C THR A 107 33.67 -6.21 -23.54
N SER A 108 34.76 -6.07 -22.78
CA SER A 108 35.19 -7.05 -21.77
C SER A 108 34.55 -6.69 -20.44
N MET A 109 33.61 -7.49 -19.95
CA MET A 109 33.14 -7.41 -18.56
C MET A 109 33.92 -8.43 -17.75
N SER A 110 34.80 -7.98 -16.85
CA SER A 110 35.75 -8.86 -16.15
C SER A 110 35.25 -9.31 -14.78
N SER A 111 34.23 -8.66 -14.20
CA SER A 111 33.77 -8.95 -12.84
C SER A 111 32.25 -8.91 -12.67
N ALA A 112 31.73 -9.64 -11.68
CA ALA A 112 30.31 -9.55 -11.29
C ALA A 112 29.93 -8.15 -10.78
N HIS A 113 30.89 -7.40 -10.23
CA HIS A 113 30.70 -6.01 -9.81
C HIS A 113 30.43 -5.10 -11.03
N ASP A 114 31.16 -5.28 -12.12
CA ASP A 114 30.95 -4.54 -13.38
C ASP A 114 29.55 -4.80 -13.95
N MET A 115 29.10 -6.06 -13.88
CA MET A 115 27.75 -6.43 -14.34
C MET A 115 26.66 -5.77 -13.50
N LEU A 116 26.86 -5.68 -12.19
CA LEU A 116 25.93 -5.01 -11.29
C LEU A 116 25.89 -3.49 -11.53
N GLN A 117 27.04 -2.83 -11.70
CA GLN A 117 27.07 -1.39 -11.97
C GLN A 117 26.41 -1.02 -13.30
N VAL A 118 26.65 -1.82 -14.35
CA VAL A 118 25.97 -1.65 -15.64
C VAL A 118 24.47 -1.90 -15.50
N ALA A 119 24.04 -2.89 -14.72
CA ALA A 119 22.61 -3.16 -14.49
C ALA A 119 21.91 -2.03 -13.73
N ILE A 120 22.53 -1.49 -12.68
CA ILE A 120 22.02 -0.35 -11.91
C ILE A 120 21.87 0.87 -12.82
N HIS A 121 22.89 1.15 -13.63
CA HIS A 121 22.88 2.31 -14.52
C HIS A 121 21.91 2.15 -15.69
N ALA A 122 21.79 0.93 -16.23
CA ALA A 122 20.80 0.59 -17.24
C ALA A 122 19.36 0.81 -16.74
N ASP A 123 19.09 0.46 -15.48
CA ASP A 123 17.79 0.69 -14.84
C ASP A 123 17.53 2.20 -14.62
N LYS A 124 18.52 2.93 -14.05
CA LYS A 124 18.48 4.39 -13.88
C LYS A 124 18.15 5.12 -15.19
N SER A 125 18.74 4.67 -16.29
CA SER A 125 18.57 5.26 -17.62
C SER A 125 17.44 4.61 -18.43
N SER A 126 16.65 3.70 -17.86
CA SER A 126 15.55 2.99 -18.55
C SER A 126 15.95 2.25 -19.83
N HIS A 127 17.17 1.68 -19.89
CA HIS A 127 17.66 0.90 -21.04
C HIS A 127 16.98 -0.49 -21.12
N LEU A 128 15.83 -0.56 -21.78
CA LEU A 128 14.91 -1.73 -21.79
C LEU A 128 15.49 -2.99 -22.45
N ALA A 129 16.26 -2.86 -23.52
CA ALA A 129 16.86 -4.01 -24.22
C ALA A 129 18.03 -4.61 -23.43
N MET A 130 18.80 -3.75 -22.75
CA MET A 130 19.95 -4.13 -21.95
C MET A 130 19.54 -4.75 -20.62
N SER A 131 18.52 -4.18 -19.96
CA SER A 131 18.00 -4.72 -18.69
C SER A 131 17.41 -6.12 -18.84
N ARG A 132 16.73 -6.42 -19.96
CA ARG A 132 16.25 -7.78 -20.27
C ARG A 132 17.40 -8.77 -20.47
N SER A 133 18.41 -8.39 -21.24
CA SER A 133 19.58 -9.25 -21.53
C SER A 133 20.42 -9.52 -20.27
N LEU A 134 20.63 -8.49 -19.43
CA LEU A 134 21.35 -8.62 -18.16
C LEU A 134 20.57 -9.43 -17.12
N ARG A 135 19.25 -9.24 -17.00
CA ARG A 135 18.41 -10.09 -16.15
C ARG A 135 18.52 -11.55 -16.57
N GLN A 136 18.43 -11.84 -17.87
CA GLN A 136 18.48 -13.22 -18.35
C GLN A 136 19.85 -13.90 -18.08
N ALA A 137 20.95 -13.14 -18.19
CA ALA A 137 22.30 -13.61 -17.84
C ALA A 137 22.48 -13.83 -16.33
N LEU A 138 21.97 -12.93 -15.49
CA LEU A 138 22.03 -13.02 -14.02
C LEU A 138 21.23 -14.21 -13.47
N PHE A 139 20.10 -14.56 -14.10
CA PHE A 139 19.25 -15.65 -13.64
C PHE A 139 19.69 -17.06 -14.06
N HIS A 140 20.54 -17.20 -15.09
CA HIS A 140 20.87 -18.51 -15.65
C HIS A 140 22.35 -18.92 -15.53
N GLY A 141 23.22 -18.10 -14.93
CA GLY A 141 24.60 -18.49 -14.62
C GLY A 141 25.46 -18.92 -15.83
N ARG A 142 25.05 -18.62 -17.06
CA ARG A 142 25.78 -18.99 -18.30
C ARG A 142 26.47 -17.78 -18.91
N SER A 143 27.67 -17.98 -19.44
CA SER A 143 28.44 -16.91 -20.06
C SER A 143 27.75 -16.38 -21.34
N PRO A 144 27.86 -15.08 -21.66
CA PRO A 144 27.11 -14.43 -22.74
C PRO A 144 27.40 -14.92 -24.17
N ARG A 145 28.29 -15.91 -24.35
CA ARG A 145 28.75 -16.37 -25.68
C ARG A 145 27.86 -17.40 -26.37
N GLN A 146 26.84 -17.94 -25.71
CA GLN A 146 26.05 -19.06 -26.23
C GLN A 146 24.60 -18.73 -26.67
N LEU A 147 24.22 -17.44 -26.77
CA LEU A 147 22.83 -17.03 -27.05
C LEU A 147 22.69 -16.10 -28.26
N LEU A 148 23.31 -16.45 -29.40
CA LEU A 148 23.01 -15.80 -30.68
C LEU A 148 22.39 -16.81 -31.65
N PRO A 149 21.15 -16.61 -32.13
CA PRO A 149 20.75 -17.10 -33.44
C PRO A 149 21.33 -16.18 -34.51
N ALA A 150 21.83 -16.79 -35.59
CA ALA A 150 22.37 -16.11 -36.75
C ALA A 150 21.37 -15.10 -37.34
N ALA A 151 21.85 -13.86 -37.55
CA ALA A 151 21.15 -12.84 -38.30
C ALA A 151 21.41 -13.02 -39.81
N SER A 152 20.43 -13.56 -40.51
CA SER A 152 20.17 -13.45 -41.95
C SER A 152 18.79 -14.08 -42.15
N THR A 153 17.72 -13.44 -42.62
CA THR A 153 17.60 -12.56 -43.78
C THR A 153 16.24 -11.85 -43.67
N LEU A 154 16.20 -10.55 -43.91
CA LEU A 154 14.97 -9.80 -44.20
C LEU A 154 14.45 -10.20 -45.59
N THR A 155 13.21 -10.65 -45.71
CA THR A 155 12.38 -10.35 -46.90
C THR A 155 10.88 -10.41 -46.57
N THR A 156 10.20 -9.40 -47.08
CA THR A 156 8.77 -9.12 -47.12
C THR A 156 7.94 -10.21 -47.82
N LYS A 157 6.73 -10.48 -47.30
CA LYS A 157 5.47 -10.69 -48.05
C LYS A 157 4.33 -11.15 -47.11
N LEU A 158 3.22 -10.39 -47.10
CA LEU A 158 1.87 -10.95 -46.87
C LEU A 158 1.54 -11.89 -48.06
N PRO A 159 0.79 -13.00 -47.90
CA PRO A 159 -0.67 -12.94 -47.68
C PRO A 159 -1.38 -14.13 -46.97
N SER A 160 -2.67 -13.89 -46.69
CA SER A 160 -3.85 -14.80 -46.72
C SER A 160 -4.00 -16.00 -45.77
N THR A 161 -5.17 -16.01 -45.12
CA THR A 161 -5.86 -17.13 -44.45
C THR A 161 -6.12 -18.31 -45.40
N PRO A 162 -6.18 -19.55 -44.86
CA PRO A 162 -7.50 -20.19 -44.72
C PRO A 162 -7.67 -21.06 -43.43
N SER A 163 -8.93 -21.31 -43.09
CA SER A 163 -9.42 -22.25 -42.06
C SER A 163 -9.75 -23.62 -42.71
N PRO A 164 -10.28 -24.63 -42.00
CA PRO A 164 -9.58 -25.59 -41.14
C PRO A 164 -9.68 -27.04 -41.70
N ALA A 165 -8.83 -27.95 -41.23
CA ALA A 165 -9.02 -29.39 -41.44
C ALA A 165 -8.87 -30.16 -40.13
N ALA A 166 -9.91 -30.95 -39.83
CA ALA A 166 -10.03 -31.81 -38.67
C ALA A 166 -9.11 -33.03 -38.77
N SER A 167 -8.56 -33.46 -37.63
CA SER A 167 -8.26 -34.87 -37.41
C SER A 167 -8.35 -35.19 -35.92
N THR A 168 -8.83 -36.40 -35.65
CA THR A 168 -9.50 -36.82 -34.43
C THR A 168 -8.67 -37.92 -33.74
N LEU A 169 -8.67 -37.89 -32.39
CA LEU A 169 -8.49 -38.99 -31.39
C LEU A 169 -7.11 -39.17 -30.70
N PRO A 170 -7.06 -39.75 -29.48
CA PRO A 170 -8.05 -39.77 -28.39
C PRO A 170 -7.49 -39.31 -27.01
N ALA A 171 -8.41 -39.20 -26.05
CA ALA A 171 -8.19 -38.71 -24.69
C ALA A 171 -7.43 -39.69 -23.77
N SER A 172 -6.59 -39.12 -22.89
CA SER A 172 -6.29 -39.70 -21.57
C SER A 172 -6.43 -38.62 -20.50
N SER A 173 -7.29 -38.91 -19.53
CA SER A 173 -7.77 -38.01 -18.50
C SER A 173 -6.75 -37.81 -17.36
N ARG A 174 -6.55 -36.54 -16.97
CA ARG A 174 -6.45 -36.06 -15.58
C ARG A 174 -6.20 -34.54 -15.58
N SER A 175 -7.26 -33.78 -15.87
CA SER A 175 -7.25 -32.33 -15.72
C SER A 175 -7.68 -31.97 -14.29
N ARG A 176 -6.73 -31.56 -13.44
CA ARG A 176 -7.04 -30.70 -12.29
C ARG A 176 -7.46 -29.34 -12.84
N ARG A 177 -8.76 -29.11 -12.97
CA ARG A 177 -9.29 -27.79 -13.33
C ARG A 177 -9.11 -26.83 -12.14
N CYS A 178 -8.05 -26.04 -12.18
CA CYS A 178 -8.05 -24.74 -11.51
C CYS A 178 -8.86 -23.80 -12.39
N LEU A 179 -10.15 -23.64 -12.08
CA LEU A 179 -11.00 -22.65 -12.73
C LEU A 179 -10.66 -21.28 -12.15
N SER A 180 -9.77 -20.55 -12.81
CA SER A 180 -9.74 -19.09 -12.73
C SER A 180 -11.01 -18.58 -13.44
N THR A 181 -12.04 -18.27 -12.67
CA THR A 181 -13.25 -17.62 -13.18
C THR A 181 -13.09 -16.10 -13.05
N THR A 182 -12.36 -15.48 -13.96
CA THR A 182 -12.65 -14.08 -14.34
C THR A 182 -13.84 -14.12 -15.30
N ARG A 183 -15.05 -14.15 -14.75
CA ARG A 183 -16.24 -13.85 -15.55
C ARG A 183 -16.23 -12.35 -15.85
N ASN A 184 -15.94 -12.02 -17.09
CA ASN A 184 -16.26 -10.72 -17.68
C ASN A 184 -17.77 -10.46 -17.52
N LEU A 185 -18.16 -9.73 -16.48
CA LEU A 185 -19.48 -9.09 -16.38
C LEU A 185 -19.48 -7.87 -17.29
N ALA A 186 -19.54 -8.11 -18.60
CA ALA A 186 -19.71 -7.05 -19.58
C ALA A 186 -21.17 -6.57 -19.62
N LYS A 187 -21.34 -5.26 -19.37
CA LYS A 187 -22.37 -4.36 -19.90
C LYS A 187 -23.83 -4.84 -19.83
N SER A 188 -24.43 -4.66 -18.67
CA SER A 188 -25.86 -4.34 -18.52
C SER A 188 -26.04 -3.70 -17.13
N SER A 189 -25.77 -2.40 -16.99
CA SER A 189 -26.20 -1.68 -15.80
C SER A 189 -27.68 -1.34 -15.99
N SER A 190 -28.59 -2.24 -15.62
CA SER A 190 -29.97 -1.82 -15.38
C SER A 190 -29.93 -0.81 -14.23
N SER A 191 -30.27 0.45 -14.50
CA SER A 191 -30.46 1.43 -13.42
C SER A 191 -31.60 0.95 -12.54
N ALA A 192 -31.33 0.66 -11.28
CA ALA A 192 -32.40 0.40 -10.31
C ALA A 192 -33.16 1.71 -10.08
N THR A 193 -34.49 1.65 -9.96
CA THR A 193 -35.30 2.85 -9.72
C THR A 193 -35.53 3.12 -8.23
N SER A 194 -35.25 2.14 -7.37
CA SER A 194 -35.34 2.26 -5.90
C SER A 194 -34.30 1.43 -5.16
N ALA A 195 -34.08 1.72 -3.88
CA ALA A 195 -33.17 0.93 -3.03
C ALA A 195 -33.63 -0.54 -2.90
N LYS A 196 -34.95 -0.78 -2.94
CA LYS A 196 -35.53 -2.13 -2.88
C LYS A 196 -35.15 -2.95 -4.12
N GLU A 197 -35.26 -2.36 -5.30
CA GLU A 197 -34.83 -3.01 -6.54
C GLU A 197 -33.33 -3.24 -6.58
N ALA A 198 -32.54 -2.26 -6.15
CA ALA A 198 -31.08 -2.37 -6.08
C ALA A 198 -30.65 -3.53 -5.15
N ALA A 199 -31.27 -3.65 -3.97
CA ALA A 199 -31.03 -4.74 -3.05
C ALA A 199 -31.43 -6.10 -3.64
N ALA A 200 -32.61 -6.19 -4.27
CA ALA A 200 -33.09 -7.42 -4.91
C ALA A 200 -32.16 -7.87 -6.06
N HIS A 201 -31.64 -6.93 -6.86
CA HIS A 201 -30.68 -7.20 -7.92
C HIS A 201 -29.35 -7.77 -7.39
N LEU A 202 -28.83 -7.21 -6.29
CA LEU A 202 -27.63 -7.75 -5.64
C LEU A 202 -27.85 -9.19 -5.17
N LEU A 203 -28.98 -9.46 -4.51
CA LEU A 203 -29.31 -10.79 -4.03
C LEU A 203 -29.49 -11.79 -5.18
N SER A 204 -30.19 -11.41 -6.27
CA SER A 204 -30.38 -12.31 -7.41
C SER A 204 -29.09 -12.65 -8.14
N THR A 205 -28.11 -11.73 -8.15
CA THR A 205 -26.86 -11.88 -8.90
C THR A 205 -25.77 -12.58 -8.08
N LEU A 206 -25.69 -12.31 -6.77
CA LEU A 206 -24.55 -12.69 -5.93
C LEU A 206 -24.91 -13.66 -4.80
N SER A 207 -26.18 -13.93 -4.52
CA SER A 207 -26.55 -14.91 -3.50
C SER A 207 -26.04 -16.31 -3.86
N GLY A 208 -25.42 -16.98 -2.89
CA GLY A 208 -24.79 -18.29 -3.09
C GLY A 208 -23.45 -18.27 -3.84
N VAL A 209 -23.01 -17.12 -4.37
CA VAL A 209 -21.71 -16.98 -5.03
C VAL A 209 -20.63 -16.75 -3.97
N THR A 210 -19.58 -17.56 -4.01
CA THR A 210 -18.38 -17.39 -3.18
C THR A 210 -17.17 -17.15 -4.09
N THR A 211 -16.49 -16.03 -3.89
CA THR A 211 -15.23 -15.71 -4.59
C THR A 211 -14.06 -16.10 -3.70
N THR A 212 -13.07 -16.79 -4.25
CA THR A 212 -11.89 -17.23 -3.51
C THR A 212 -10.64 -16.57 -4.09
N ARG A 213 -9.76 -16.07 -3.23
CA ARG A 213 -8.41 -15.59 -3.60
C ARG A 213 -7.36 -16.13 -2.65
N LYS A 214 -6.13 -16.25 -3.13
CA LYS A 214 -4.97 -16.63 -2.32
C LYS A 214 -3.99 -15.47 -2.25
N GLN A 215 -3.37 -15.29 -1.10
CA GLN A 215 -2.42 -14.22 -0.83
C GLN A 215 -1.24 -14.76 -0.03
N LEU A 216 -0.03 -14.47 -0.47
CA LEU A 216 1.16 -14.65 0.35
C LEU A 216 1.19 -13.54 1.40
N ILE A 217 1.32 -13.91 2.66
CA ILE A 217 1.55 -12.98 3.74
C ILE A 217 3.04 -12.66 3.76
N ASP A 218 3.46 -11.62 3.05
CA ASP A 218 4.86 -11.24 2.97
C ASP A 218 5.26 -10.22 4.05
N GLY A 219 6.49 -10.32 4.54
CA GLY A 219 6.98 -9.43 5.59
C GLY A 219 7.17 -7.98 5.12
N ASN A 220 7.34 -7.73 3.81
CA ASN A 220 7.55 -6.37 3.32
C ASN A 220 6.26 -5.55 3.43
N GLN A 221 5.12 -6.12 3.03
CA GLN A 221 3.82 -5.50 3.18
C GLN A 221 3.49 -5.26 4.65
N LEU A 222 3.82 -6.20 5.55
CA LEU A 222 3.73 -6.00 7.00
C LEU A 222 4.55 -4.78 7.46
N GLN A 223 5.82 -4.71 7.06
CA GLN A 223 6.72 -3.61 7.39
C GLN A 223 6.18 -2.26 6.86
N ARG A 224 5.71 -2.22 5.59
CA ARG A 224 5.18 -0.99 4.98
C ARG A 224 3.90 -0.52 5.68
N LEU A 225 3.04 -1.43 6.13
CA LEU A 225 1.87 -1.08 6.93
C LEU A 225 2.29 -0.44 8.25
N SER A 226 3.15 -1.10 9.02
CA SER A 226 3.64 -0.59 10.31
C SER A 226 4.30 0.78 10.19
N LEU A 227 5.16 0.99 9.18
CA LEU A 227 5.77 2.28 8.91
C LEU A 227 4.75 3.36 8.49
N THR A 228 3.66 2.97 7.82
CA THR A 228 2.56 3.88 7.48
C THR A 228 1.76 4.29 8.70
N LEU A 229 1.65 3.39 9.69
CA LEU A 229 1.04 3.62 11.00
C LEU A 229 1.95 4.39 11.96
N GLY A 230 3.16 4.80 11.52
CA GLY A 230 4.14 5.50 12.34
C GLY A 230 4.84 4.62 13.36
N ARG A 231 4.83 3.30 13.17
CA ARG A 231 5.39 2.32 14.10
C ARG A 231 6.80 1.92 13.70
N ARG A 232 7.74 2.08 14.64
CA ARG A 232 9.13 1.58 14.51
C ARG A 232 9.25 0.08 14.79
N TYR A 233 8.34 -0.45 15.59
CA TYR A 233 8.30 -1.86 16.01
C TYR A 233 6.87 -2.40 15.81
N LEU A 234 6.71 -3.72 15.63
CA LEU A 234 5.37 -4.32 15.56
C LEU A 234 4.68 -4.20 16.93
N TYR A 235 5.43 -4.50 17.98
CA TYR A 235 4.97 -4.53 19.36
C TYR A 235 5.80 -3.55 20.22
N PRO A 236 5.20 -2.79 21.15
CA PRO A 236 5.91 -1.78 21.94
C PRO A 236 7.13 -2.33 22.70
N GLU A 237 7.03 -3.56 23.24
CA GLU A 237 8.02 -4.20 24.08
C GLU A 237 9.33 -4.50 23.33
N GLN A 238 9.26 -4.62 21.99
CA GLN A 238 10.43 -4.84 21.13
C GLN A 238 11.43 -3.68 21.19
N ALA A 239 11.00 -2.47 21.59
CA ALA A 239 11.88 -1.33 21.75
C ALA A 239 12.97 -1.56 22.82
N ASN A 240 12.71 -2.44 23.79
CA ASN A 240 13.61 -2.72 24.91
C ASN A 240 14.64 -3.82 24.60
N LEU A 241 14.45 -4.59 23.51
CA LEU A 241 15.22 -5.81 23.27
C LEU A 241 16.61 -5.58 22.67
N THR A 242 17.00 -4.34 22.37
CA THR A 242 18.29 -3.95 21.74
C THR A 242 18.63 -4.63 20.40
N ASN A 243 17.84 -5.61 19.93
CA ASN A 243 18.06 -6.31 18.67
C ASN A 243 17.63 -5.43 17.49
N PRO A 244 18.56 -5.02 16.60
CA PRO A 244 18.23 -4.21 15.43
C PRO A 244 17.33 -4.90 14.39
N GLU A 245 17.15 -6.23 14.47
CA GLU A 245 16.25 -6.97 13.58
C GLU A 245 14.76 -6.68 13.81
N TYR A 246 14.38 -6.14 14.97
CA TYR A 246 12.99 -5.73 15.23
C TYR A 246 12.67 -4.30 14.79
N ASP A 247 13.70 -3.49 14.52
CA ASP A 247 13.53 -2.11 14.07
C ASP A 247 13.09 -2.09 12.60
N LEU A 248 11.79 -1.88 12.37
CA LEU A 248 11.18 -1.86 11.04
C LEU A 248 11.66 -0.68 10.17
N THR A 249 12.33 0.32 10.75
CA THR A 249 12.93 1.42 9.97
C THR A 249 14.21 1.00 9.26
N ASN A 250 14.85 -0.08 9.72
CA ASN A 250 15.94 -0.72 9.00
C ASN A 250 15.36 -1.53 7.82
N LEU A 251 15.74 -1.16 6.60
CA LEU A 251 15.24 -1.80 5.37
C LEU A 251 15.59 -3.30 5.28
N ASN A 252 16.63 -3.74 5.98
CA ASN A 252 17.03 -5.16 6.04
C ASN A 252 16.28 -5.95 7.14
N SER A 253 15.60 -5.25 8.06
CA SER A 253 14.84 -5.83 9.17
C SER A 253 13.38 -6.06 8.75
N VAL A 254 13.20 -6.82 7.68
CA VAL A 254 11.86 -7.25 7.24
C VAL A 254 11.39 -8.37 8.18
N PRO A 255 10.13 -8.33 8.69
CA PRO A 255 9.55 -9.43 9.46
C PRO A 255 9.79 -10.78 8.79
N HIS A 256 10.39 -11.72 9.53
CA HIS A 256 10.78 -13.03 9.01
C HIS A 256 9.58 -14.00 8.99
N ALA A 257 9.71 -15.09 8.23
CA ALA A 257 8.68 -16.12 8.17
C ALA A 257 8.37 -16.69 9.56
N GLY A 258 7.09 -16.83 9.89
CA GLY A 258 6.61 -17.20 11.22
C GLY A 258 6.18 -16.01 12.08
N THR A 259 6.59 -14.76 11.75
CA THR A 259 6.14 -13.56 12.49
C THR A 259 4.61 -13.46 12.46
N PRO A 260 3.92 -13.46 13.60
CA PRO A 260 2.46 -13.29 13.65
C PRO A 260 2.02 -11.95 13.08
N VAL A 261 0.90 -11.94 12.37
CA VAL A 261 0.25 -10.72 11.86
C VAL A 261 -0.66 -10.15 12.94
N PRO A 262 -0.48 -8.88 13.35
CA PRO A 262 -1.36 -8.28 14.34
C PRO A 262 -2.84 -8.21 13.92
N PRO A 263 -3.79 -8.22 14.87
CA PRO A 263 -5.21 -8.03 14.56
C PRO A 263 -5.46 -6.80 13.68
N GLY A 264 -6.31 -6.96 12.66
CA GLY A 264 -6.63 -5.91 11.69
C GLY A 264 -5.63 -5.74 10.54
N TYR A 265 -4.40 -6.24 10.65
CA TYR A 265 -3.37 -5.98 9.62
C TYR A 265 -3.58 -6.80 8.34
N HIS A 266 -4.39 -7.86 8.40
CA HIS A 266 -4.86 -8.61 7.22
C HIS A 266 -5.55 -7.71 6.17
N LEU A 267 -6.09 -6.55 6.58
CA LEU A 267 -6.71 -5.56 5.69
C LEU A 267 -5.76 -5.02 4.62
N ALA A 268 -4.45 -5.10 4.82
CA ALA A 268 -3.47 -4.68 3.83
C ALA A 268 -3.20 -5.73 2.75
N TYR A 269 -3.48 -7.02 3.01
CA TYR A 269 -3.06 -8.11 2.14
C TYR A 269 -4.09 -8.48 1.08
N PHE A 270 -5.37 -8.54 1.45
CA PHE A 270 -6.43 -9.03 0.57
C PHE A 270 -7.09 -7.89 -0.22
N THR A 271 -6.27 -7.21 -1.02
CA THR A 271 -6.67 -6.03 -1.78
C THR A 271 -7.52 -6.40 -3.01
N PRO A 272 -8.39 -5.51 -3.51
CA PRO A 272 -9.10 -5.72 -4.78
C PRO A 272 -8.13 -6.02 -5.93
N GLY A 273 -8.53 -6.86 -6.88
CA GLY A 273 -7.68 -7.30 -8.01
C GLY A 273 -8.14 -6.83 -9.38
N GLY A 274 -9.19 -6.01 -9.46
CA GLY A 274 -9.76 -5.53 -10.72
C GLY A 274 -8.86 -4.51 -11.43
N LEU A 275 -9.00 -4.44 -12.76
CA LEU A 275 -8.37 -3.41 -13.58
C LEU A 275 -8.98 -2.04 -13.26
N GLU A 276 -8.24 -0.96 -13.53
CA GLU A 276 -8.75 0.41 -13.37
C GLU A 276 -10.05 0.64 -14.14
N SER A 277 -10.19 0.07 -15.34
CA SER A 277 -11.40 0.15 -16.16
C SER A 277 -12.62 -0.55 -15.54
N GLU A 278 -12.43 -1.36 -14.50
CA GLU A 278 -13.49 -2.08 -13.78
C GLU A 278 -13.91 -1.35 -12.50
N LEU A 279 -13.25 -0.26 -12.14
CA LEU A 279 -13.57 0.54 -10.96
C LEU A 279 -14.79 1.44 -11.18
N GLY A 280 -15.38 1.92 -10.07
CA GLY A 280 -16.36 3.00 -10.10
C GLY A 280 -15.73 4.33 -10.54
N PRO A 281 -16.53 5.33 -10.95
CA PRO A 281 -16.02 6.68 -11.23
C PRO A 281 -15.28 7.32 -10.05
N ASP A 282 -15.64 6.90 -8.83
CA ASP A 282 -15.02 7.26 -7.55
C ASP A 282 -13.75 6.43 -7.24
N GLY A 283 -13.38 5.49 -8.12
CA GLY A 283 -12.24 4.59 -7.97
C GLY A 283 -12.48 3.40 -7.04
N THR A 284 -13.72 3.14 -6.62
CA THR A 284 -14.03 1.97 -5.78
C THR A 284 -14.11 0.66 -6.57
N ASP A 285 -13.65 -0.44 -5.96
CA ASP A 285 -13.97 -1.79 -6.43
C ASP A 285 -15.49 -1.99 -6.47
N ARG A 286 -15.99 -2.65 -7.52
CA ARG A 286 -17.42 -2.81 -7.81
C ARG A 286 -17.99 -4.20 -7.52
N THR A 287 -17.16 -5.13 -7.03
CA THR A 287 -17.53 -6.55 -6.88
C THR A 287 -18.84 -6.76 -6.09
N PHE A 288 -19.08 -5.93 -5.08
CA PHE A 288 -20.29 -5.96 -4.23
C PHE A 288 -20.97 -4.58 -4.15
N ASN A 289 -20.83 -3.75 -5.17
CA ASN A 289 -21.45 -2.44 -5.20
C ASN A 289 -22.93 -2.52 -5.59
N ALA A 290 -23.78 -1.71 -4.94
CA ALA A 290 -25.15 -1.54 -5.39
C ALA A 290 -25.18 -0.95 -6.82
N PRO A 291 -26.18 -1.31 -7.65
CA PRO A 291 -26.34 -0.72 -8.97
C PRO A 291 -26.69 0.78 -8.85
N ALA A 292 -26.44 1.52 -9.94
CA ALA A 292 -26.86 2.91 -10.07
C ALA A 292 -28.38 3.05 -9.79
N PRO A 293 -28.83 4.13 -9.12
CA PRO A 293 -28.06 5.33 -8.78
C PRO A 293 -27.27 5.24 -7.46
N PHE A 294 -27.27 4.10 -6.75
CA PHE A 294 -26.65 3.95 -5.44
C PHE A 294 -25.12 3.75 -5.53
N THR A 295 -24.41 4.75 -6.05
CA THR A 295 -22.98 4.66 -6.37
C THR A 295 -22.07 5.13 -5.23
N ARG A 296 -22.56 6.00 -4.34
CA ARG A 296 -21.75 6.54 -3.23
C ARG A 296 -21.59 5.51 -2.12
N ARG A 297 -20.38 4.98 -1.95
CA ARG A 297 -20.08 3.91 -1.00
C ARG A 297 -19.47 4.42 0.30
N MET A 298 -20.08 4.09 1.43
CA MET A 298 -19.56 4.38 2.76
C MET A 298 -19.29 3.10 3.56
N TRP A 299 -18.16 3.10 4.27
CA TRP A 299 -17.82 2.09 5.28
C TRP A 299 -18.67 2.30 6.52
N ALA A 300 -19.63 1.41 6.80
CA ALA A 300 -20.63 1.63 7.84
C ALA A 300 -20.27 0.94 9.17
N GLY A 301 -19.68 -0.24 9.11
CA GLY A 301 -19.42 -1.05 10.29
C GLY A 301 -19.07 -2.48 9.95
N GLY A 302 -19.03 -3.34 10.95
CA GLY A 302 -18.74 -4.74 10.78
C GLY A 302 -18.41 -5.45 12.08
N ARG A 303 -17.96 -6.69 11.93
CA ARG A 303 -17.51 -7.56 13.00
C ARG A 303 -16.34 -8.39 12.50
N MET A 304 -15.26 -8.47 13.27
CA MET A 304 -14.17 -9.41 13.03
C MET A 304 -14.03 -10.36 14.21
N THR A 305 -13.91 -11.65 13.93
CA THR A 305 -13.74 -12.71 14.92
C THR A 305 -12.49 -13.51 14.60
N TRP A 306 -11.53 -13.55 15.53
CA TRP A 306 -10.29 -14.32 15.42
C TRP A 306 -10.44 -15.66 16.11
N TYR A 307 -9.99 -16.73 15.45
CA TYR A 307 -10.00 -18.09 16.00
C TYR A 307 -8.60 -18.47 16.45
N GLY A 308 -8.45 -18.87 17.72
CA GLY A 308 -7.19 -19.41 18.23
C GLY A 308 -6.87 -20.79 17.62
N PRO A 309 -5.60 -21.22 17.58
CA PRO A 309 -5.20 -22.61 17.37
C PRO A 309 -6.08 -23.69 18.01
N ALA A 310 -6.52 -23.53 19.26
CA ALA A 310 -7.34 -24.52 19.98
C ALA A 310 -8.69 -24.77 19.28
N GLU A 311 -9.33 -23.70 18.81
CA GLU A 311 -10.64 -23.79 18.14
C GLU A 311 -10.53 -24.06 16.64
N SER A 312 -9.55 -23.44 15.98
CA SER A 312 -9.39 -23.53 14.53
C SER A 312 -8.67 -24.82 14.13
N GLY A 313 -7.93 -25.44 15.05
CA GLY A 313 -7.05 -26.57 14.78
C GLY A 313 -5.84 -26.20 13.91
N GLY A 314 -5.56 -24.90 13.71
CA GLY A 314 -4.51 -24.42 12.81
C GLY A 314 -3.79 -23.16 13.28
N PRO A 315 -2.73 -22.74 12.56
CA PRO A 315 -1.86 -21.64 13.01
C PRO A 315 -2.56 -20.28 12.89
N THR A 316 -2.12 -19.29 13.67
CA THR A 316 -2.47 -17.88 13.42
C THR A 316 -1.93 -17.40 12.06
N LEU A 317 -2.46 -16.29 11.55
CA LEU A 317 -1.97 -15.69 10.31
C LEU A 317 -0.55 -15.14 10.54
N SER A 318 0.44 -15.71 9.85
CA SER A 318 1.85 -15.34 10.01
C SER A 318 2.55 -15.11 8.67
N VAL A 319 3.62 -14.33 8.71
CA VAL A 319 4.48 -14.09 7.55
C VAL A 319 5.02 -15.40 6.98
N GLY A 320 5.08 -15.50 5.65
CA GLY A 320 5.54 -16.67 4.91
C GLY A 320 4.44 -17.67 4.57
N GLN A 321 3.23 -17.52 5.14
CA GLN A 321 2.09 -18.39 4.83
C GLN A 321 1.34 -17.91 3.58
N ILE A 322 0.75 -18.86 2.84
CA ILE A 322 -0.27 -18.56 1.83
C ILE A 322 -1.63 -18.72 2.49
N ALA A 323 -2.36 -17.62 2.61
CA ALA A 323 -3.71 -17.60 3.15
C ALA A 323 -4.75 -17.49 2.03
N GLU A 324 -5.91 -18.11 2.23
CA GLU A 324 -7.03 -18.12 1.30
C GLU A 324 -8.18 -17.28 1.88
N GLU A 325 -8.63 -16.26 1.15
CA GLU A 325 -9.85 -15.51 1.49
C GLU A 325 -11.02 -16.02 0.64
N ARG A 326 -12.12 -16.38 1.32
CA ARG A 326 -13.41 -16.69 0.70
C ARG A 326 -14.39 -15.59 1.03
N THR A 327 -14.87 -14.86 0.01
CA THR A 327 -15.82 -13.77 0.18
C THR A 327 -17.19 -14.14 -0.38
N ARG A 328 -18.25 -13.82 0.34
CA ARG A 328 -19.63 -13.98 -0.10
C ARG A 328 -20.52 -12.82 0.33
N LEU A 329 -21.57 -12.55 -0.44
CA LEU A 329 -22.65 -11.67 -0.01
C LEU A 329 -23.44 -12.36 1.11
N VAL A 330 -23.65 -11.67 2.23
CA VAL A 330 -24.51 -12.11 3.33
C VAL A 330 -25.92 -11.55 3.16
N GLY A 331 -26.03 -10.27 2.81
CA GLY A 331 -27.31 -9.62 2.64
C GLY A 331 -27.22 -8.30 1.89
N ALA A 332 -28.33 -7.91 1.27
CA ALA A 332 -28.53 -6.58 0.75
C ALA A 332 -29.93 -6.11 1.16
N THR A 333 -30.04 -4.96 1.82
CA THR A 333 -31.29 -4.47 2.40
C THR A 333 -31.50 -3.00 2.06
N ALA A 334 -32.68 -2.66 1.54
CA ALA A 334 -33.10 -1.27 1.38
C ALA A 334 -33.34 -0.62 2.74
N LYS A 335 -32.76 0.55 2.96
CA LYS A 335 -32.94 1.36 4.17
C LYS A 335 -33.23 2.81 3.79
N LYS A 336 -33.67 3.59 4.79
CA LYS A 336 -33.78 5.05 4.68
C LYS A 336 -32.82 5.73 5.64
N SER A 337 -32.25 6.86 5.21
CA SER A 337 -31.42 7.73 6.03
C SER A 337 -32.28 8.46 7.06
N ARG A 338 -31.63 9.15 7.99
CA ARG A 338 -32.31 10.03 8.95
C ARG A 338 -33.08 11.15 8.26
N ASP A 339 -32.57 11.62 7.12
CA ASP A 339 -33.21 12.61 6.25
C ASP A 339 -34.28 12.00 5.30
N GLY A 340 -34.54 10.69 5.39
CA GLY A 340 -35.53 10.00 4.57
C GLY A 340 -35.03 9.52 3.20
N SER A 341 -33.82 9.90 2.77
CA SER A 341 -33.24 9.43 1.50
C SER A 341 -33.04 7.91 1.49
N GLU A 342 -33.27 7.29 0.34
CA GLU A 342 -33.06 5.85 0.18
C GLU A 342 -31.57 5.48 0.23
N MET A 343 -31.26 4.30 0.75
CA MET A 343 -29.92 3.73 0.71
C MET A 343 -29.99 2.20 0.67
N VAL A 344 -28.91 1.56 0.22
CA VAL A 344 -28.76 0.10 0.28
C VAL A 344 -27.68 -0.25 1.29
N LEU A 345 -28.03 -1.05 2.29
CA LEU A 345 -27.05 -1.70 3.16
C LEU A 345 -26.64 -3.02 2.52
N VAL A 346 -25.34 -3.24 2.35
CA VAL A 346 -24.76 -4.46 1.80
C VAL A 346 -23.81 -5.06 2.82
N ASP A 347 -24.10 -6.30 3.21
CA ASP A 347 -23.32 -7.06 4.18
C ASP A 347 -22.54 -8.17 3.47
N VAL A 348 -21.23 -8.21 3.69
CA VAL A 348 -20.30 -9.15 3.06
C VAL A 348 -19.51 -9.87 4.13
N GLU A 349 -19.37 -11.19 4.01
CA GLU A 349 -18.54 -12.00 4.89
C GLU A 349 -17.30 -12.46 4.14
N LYS A 350 -16.17 -12.40 4.84
CA LYS A 350 -14.86 -12.86 4.39
C LYS A 350 -14.33 -13.85 5.40
N GLU A 351 -14.10 -15.07 4.97
CA GLU A 351 -13.40 -16.06 5.76
C GLU A 351 -11.95 -16.16 5.31
N PHE A 352 -11.02 -16.19 6.26
CA PHE A 352 -9.60 -16.36 5.98
C PHE A 352 -9.16 -17.73 6.50
N TRP A 353 -8.54 -18.48 5.61
CA TRP A 353 -8.12 -19.85 5.83
C TRP A 353 -6.61 -19.97 5.68
N CYS A 354 -5.95 -20.60 6.66
CA CYS A 354 -4.53 -20.88 6.65
C CYS A 354 -4.27 -22.31 7.16
N GLY A 355 -3.38 -23.05 6.52
CA GLY A 355 -3.06 -24.43 6.94
C GLY A 355 -4.27 -25.39 6.96
N GLY A 356 -5.35 -25.09 6.23
CA GLY A 356 -6.59 -25.87 6.25
C GLY A 356 -7.60 -25.47 7.33
N ALA A 357 -7.25 -24.54 8.22
CA ALA A 357 -8.08 -24.03 9.29
C ALA A 357 -8.61 -22.62 8.99
N ARG A 358 -9.80 -22.29 9.49
CA ARG A 358 -10.33 -20.92 9.44
C ARG A 358 -9.80 -20.12 10.62
N VAL A 359 -9.05 -19.07 10.35
CA VAL A 359 -8.31 -18.29 11.37
C VAL A 359 -8.95 -16.94 11.68
N LEU A 360 -9.78 -16.42 10.76
CA LEU A 360 -10.48 -15.16 10.92
C LEU A 360 -11.77 -15.15 10.09
N THR A 361 -12.83 -14.58 10.65
CA THR A 361 -14.03 -14.16 9.93
C THR A 361 -14.18 -12.65 10.02
N ASP A 362 -14.32 -11.96 8.89
CA ASP A 362 -14.55 -10.52 8.80
C ASP A 362 -15.85 -10.24 8.06
N ARG A 363 -16.86 -9.76 8.79
CA ARG A 363 -18.13 -9.29 8.28
C ARG A 363 -18.11 -7.79 8.15
N ARG A 364 -18.36 -7.27 6.96
CA ARG A 364 -18.35 -5.84 6.64
C ARG A 364 -19.70 -5.39 6.15
N SER A 365 -20.09 -4.21 6.60
CA SER A 365 -21.29 -3.52 6.15
C SER A 365 -20.92 -2.26 5.38
N TRP A 366 -21.42 -2.15 4.16
CA TRP A 366 -21.33 -0.94 3.33
C TRP A 366 -22.71 -0.32 3.16
N ILE A 367 -22.75 1.00 3.18
CA ILE A 367 -23.94 1.76 2.79
C ILE A 367 -23.68 2.35 1.42
N PHE A 368 -24.65 2.18 0.53
CA PHE A 368 -24.68 2.82 -0.79
C PHE A 368 -25.78 3.86 -0.82
N ARG A 369 -25.42 5.10 -1.11
CA ARG A 369 -26.36 6.22 -1.28
C ARG A 369 -26.44 6.61 -2.76
N PRO A 370 -27.55 7.25 -3.17
CA PRO A 370 -27.65 7.86 -4.48
C PRO A 370 -26.47 8.80 -4.76
N GLU A 371 -26.04 8.83 -6.01
CA GLU A 371 -25.15 9.86 -6.53
C GLU A 371 -25.69 11.24 -6.18
N LEU A 372 -24.80 12.17 -5.81
CA LEU A 372 -25.18 13.56 -5.64
C LEU A 372 -25.28 14.19 -7.02
N GLU A 373 -26.35 14.93 -7.28
CA GLU A 373 -26.33 15.88 -8.39
C GLU A 373 -25.21 16.88 -8.11
N ALA A 374 -24.28 17.04 -9.05
CA ALA A 374 -23.20 18.00 -8.91
C ALA A 374 -23.82 19.38 -8.64
N ALA A 375 -23.57 19.92 -7.45
CA ALA A 375 -24.10 21.23 -7.10
C ALA A 375 -23.57 22.26 -8.09
N SER A 376 -24.47 23.04 -8.71
CA SER A 376 -24.12 24.18 -9.57
C SER A 376 -23.59 25.38 -8.76
N SER A 377 -23.00 25.15 -7.60
CA SER A 377 -22.51 26.19 -6.71
C SER A 377 -21.12 26.62 -7.18
N THR A 378 -21.09 27.67 -7.99
CA THR A 378 -19.95 28.55 -8.23
C THR A 378 -19.63 29.34 -6.95
N GLU A 379 -19.48 28.66 -5.81
CA GLU A 379 -18.88 29.30 -4.64
C GLU A 379 -17.37 29.23 -4.84
N GLU A 380 -16.76 30.42 -4.93
CA GLU A 380 -15.32 30.60 -5.05
C GLU A 380 -14.59 29.65 -4.10
N ILE A 381 -13.58 28.97 -4.63
CA ILE A 381 -12.66 28.12 -3.86
C ILE A 381 -12.08 28.99 -2.76
N ALA A 382 -12.67 28.96 -1.57
CA ALA A 382 -12.15 29.70 -0.43
C ALA A 382 -10.70 29.26 -0.20
N THR A 383 -9.77 30.14 -0.57
CA THR A 383 -8.32 30.02 -0.49
C THR A 383 -7.83 30.14 0.95
N GLU A 384 -8.56 29.56 1.91
CA GLU A 384 -8.08 29.35 3.26
C GLU A 384 -7.89 27.86 3.47
N THR A 385 -6.87 27.34 2.80
CA THR A 385 -6.31 26.03 3.14
C THR A 385 -5.14 26.33 4.06
N SER A 386 -5.28 26.11 5.37
CA SER A 386 -4.10 25.80 6.17
C SER A 386 -3.55 24.48 5.60
N VAL A 387 -2.66 24.58 4.61
CA VAL A 387 -2.09 23.41 3.96
C VAL A 387 -1.42 22.60 5.07
N ILE A 388 -1.91 21.38 5.31
CA ILE A 388 -1.36 20.48 6.33
C ILE A 388 0.01 20.03 5.82
N ARG A 389 1.06 20.72 6.28
CA ARG A 389 2.46 20.46 5.87
C ARG A 389 3.18 19.47 6.78
N GLY A 390 2.63 19.20 7.96
CA GLY A 390 3.23 18.29 8.94
C GLY A 390 2.98 16.81 8.62
N PRO A 391 3.80 15.90 9.18
CA PRO A 391 3.55 14.47 9.10
C PRO A 391 2.30 14.06 9.88
N SER A 392 1.86 12.82 9.66
CA SER A 392 0.89 12.19 10.55
C SER A 392 1.49 12.05 11.96
N THR A 393 0.67 12.16 13.00
CA THR A 393 1.14 12.08 14.39
C THR A 393 0.26 11.15 15.20
N VAL A 394 0.89 10.39 16.08
CA VAL A 394 0.26 9.54 17.10
C VAL A 394 0.94 9.83 18.42
N ARG A 395 0.17 10.06 19.49
CA ARG A 395 0.72 10.24 20.85
C ARG A 395 -0.32 9.84 21.89
N ASP A 396 0.13 9.29 23.00
CA ASP A 396 -0.73 8.96 24.12
C ASP A 396 -0.68 10.09 25.16
N VAL A 397 -1.85 10.45 25.69
CA VAL A 397 -2.01 11.50 26.70
C VAL A 397 -2.85 11.01 27.87
N THR A 398 -2.54 11.48 29.06
CA THR A 398 -3.37 11.28 30.26
C THR A 398 -4.69 12.04 30.16
N LEU A 399 -5.65 11.78 31.06
CA LEU A 399 -6.94 12.48 31.07
C LEU A 399 -6.81 14.00 31.26
N ASP A 400 -5.79 14.47 31.99
CA ASP A 400 -5.46 15.89 32.15
C ASP A 400 -4.68 16.47 30.95
N GLY A 401 -4.51 15.69 29.87
CA GLY A 401 -3.92 16.13 28.61
C GLY A 401 -2.40 16.19 28.58
N LYS A 402 -1.71 15.68 29.62
CA LYS A 402 -0.24 15.60 29.65
C LYS A 402 0.23 14.41 28.81
N ALA A 403 1.47 14.48 28.33
CA ALA A 403 2.07 13.37 27.61
C ALA A 403 2.17 12.13 28.52
N PHE A 404 1.66 10.99 28.07
CA PHE A 404 1.77 9.73 28.80
C PHE A 404 3.12 9.07 28.50
N SER A 405 3.81 8.58 29.54
CA SER A 405 5.03 7.79 29.43
C SER A 405 4.87 6.46 30.17
N PRO A 406 5.02 5.31 29.48
CA PRO A 406 4.87 3.99 30.11
C PRO A 406 5.86 3.77 31.26
N ALA A 407 7.06 4.36 31.20
CA ALA A 407 8.11 4.17 32.21
C ALA A 407 7.74 4.69 33.61
N SER A 408 6.74 5.57 33.73
CA SER A 408 6.29 6.13 35.02
C SER A 408 5.13 5.36 35.69
N SER A 409 4.45 4.45 34.99
CA SER A 409 3.28 3.71 35.51
C SER A 409 3.58 2.28 35.96
N ILE A 410 4.80 1.78 35.75
CA ILE A 410 5.25 0.44 36.15
C ILE A 410 5.19 0.23 37.68
N ALA A 411 5.09 1.30 38.48
CA ALA A 411 5.17 1.22 39.93
C ALA A 411 3.92 0.64 40.62
N ASN A 412 2.70 0.83 40.09
CA ASN A 412 1.47 0.42 40.78
C ASN A 412 0.41 -0.09 39.78
N HIS A 413 0.30 -1.41 39.60
CA HIS A 413 -0.76 -2.07 38.82
C HIS A 413 -2.20 -1.76 39.34
N GLU A 414 -2.34 -1.17 40.54
CA GLU A 414 -3.64 -0.78 41.13
C GLU A 414 -4.12 0.64 40.73
N GLU A 415 -3.30 1.47 40.06
CA GLU A 415 -3.60 2.89 39.81
C GLU A 415 -4.14 3.24 38.39
N LEU A 416 -4.38 2.27 37.50
CA LEU A 416 -4.99 2.54 36.18
C LEU A 416 -6.52 2.55 36.22
N LYS A 417 -7.09 3.38 37.11
CA LYS A 417 -8.52 3.72 37.01
C LYS A 417 -8.84 4.46 35.71
N ASP A 418 -7.84 5.09 35.09
CA ASP A 418 -7.98 5.91 33.89
C ASP A 418 -6.94 5.53 32.82
N LEU A 419 -7.39 4.85 31.76
CA LEU A 419 -6.55 4.55 30.59
C LEU A 419 -6.19 5.83 29.82
N PRO A 420 -4.95 5.95 29.29
CA PRO A 420 -4.57 7.11 28.49
C PRO A 420 -5.37 7.17 27.18
N ARG A 421 -5.62 8.37 26.67
CA ARG A 421 -6.23 8.59 25.35
C ARG A 421 -5.14 8.63 24.28
N ARG A 422 -5.37 8.00 23.14
CA ARG A 422 -4.47 8.08 21.98
C ARG A 422 -4.92 9.15 21.00
N LEU A 423 -4.13 10.20 20.83
CA LEU A 423 -4.38 11.27 19.87
C LEU A 423 -3.76 10.94 18.52
N HIS A 424 -4.57 11.04 17.46
CA HIS A 424 -4.19 10.83 16.08
C HIS A 424 -4.45 12.08 15.24
N ARG A 425 -3.55 12.33 14.29
CA ARG A 425 -3.78 13.27 13.18
C ARG A 425 -3.14 12.71 11.93
N TRP A 426 -3.91 12.55 10.86
CA TRP A 426 -3.40 12.05 9.57
C TRP A 426 -3.04 13.19 8.63
N SER A 427 -1.88 13.09 7.98
CA SER A 427 -1.52 13.96 6.87
C SER A 427 -2.06 13.38 5.54
N PRO A 428 -2.26 14.21 4.50
CA PRO A 428 -2.63 13.71 3.17
C PRO A 428 -1.66 12.65 2.64
N ALA A 429 -0.35 12.79 2.92
CA ALA A 429 0.66 11.81 2.55
C ALA A 429 0.50 10.47 3.29
N GLY A 430 0.10 10.49 4.58
CA GLY A 430 -0.18 9.28 5.35
C GLY A 430 -1.38 8.51 4.78
N LEU A 431 -2.46 9.24 4.46
CA LEU A 431 -3.64 8.64 3.82
C LEU A 431 -3.33 8.09 2.43
N PHE A 432 -2.54 8.80 1.62
CA PHE A 432 -2.08 8.31 0.32
C PHE A 432 -1.26 7.02 0.44
N ARG A 433 -0.34 6.94 1.41
CA ARG A 433 0.45 5.72 1.67
C ARG A 433 -0.45 4.53 2.00
N PHE A 434 -1.47 4.74 2.82
CA PHE A 434 -2.44 3.70 3.14
C PHE A 434 -3.27 3.28 1.91
N SER A 435 -3.74 4.24 1.10
CA SER A 435 -4.42 3.95 -0.16
C SER A 435 -3.56 3.13 -1.12
N ALA A 436 -2.29 3.51 -1.31
CA ALA A 436 -1.36 2.80 -2.19
C ALA A 436 -1.08 1.38 -1.69
N LEU A 437 -0.84 1.23 -0.38
CA LEU A 437 -0.54 -0.06 0.24
C LEU A 437 -1.72 -1.04 0.18
N THR A 438 -2.94 -0.53 0.30
CA THR A 438 -4.18 -1.33 0.31
C THR A 438 -4.81 -1.44 -1.08
N PHE A 439 -4.14 -0.93 -2.12
CA PHE A 439 -4.64 -0.85 -3.50
C PHE A 439 -6.07 -0.26 -3.56
N ASN A 440 -6.29 0.81 -2.79
CA ASN A 440 -7.58 1.47 -2.64
C ASN A 440 -7.62 2.78 -3.43
N GLY A 441 -8.26 2.72 -4.60
CA GLY A 441 -8.43 3.86 -5.50
C GLY A 441 -9.56 4.83 -5.13
N HIS A 442 -10.20 4.70 -3.96
CA HIS A 442 -11.35 5.53 -3.63
C HIS A 442 -10.95 7.01 -3.42
N ARG A 443 -11.42 7.88 -4.32
CA ARG A 443 -10.96 9.26 -4.50
C ARG A 443 -11.15 10.16 -3.29
N ILE A 444 -12.13 9.89 -2.43
CA ILE A 444 -12.36 10.68 -1.21
C ILE A 444 -11.14 10.70 -0.26
N HIS A 445 -10.21 9.75 -0.40
CA HIS A 445 -9.06 9.62 0.49
C HIS A 445 -7.81 10.39 0.03
N TYR A 446 -7.77 10.86 -1.22
CA TYR A 446 -6.55 11.50 -1.79
C TYR A 446 -6.83 12.64 -2.78
N ASP A 447 -8.03 12.70 -3.37
CA ASP A 447 -8.43 13.71 -4.33
C ASP A 447 -9.34 14.75 -3.64
N GLN A 448 -8.73 15.83 -3.17
CA GLN A 448 -9.43 16.89 -2.46
C GLN A 448 -10.50 17.60 -3.32
N PRO A 449 -10.24 17.95 -4.60
CA PRO A 449 -11.29 18.45 -5.50
C PRO A 449 -12.50 17.51 -5.60
N TRP A 450 -12.28 16.21 -5.80
CA TRP A 450 -13.36 15.22 -5.85
C TRP A 450 -14.14 15.16 -4.53
N SER A 451 -13.43 14.96 -3.42
CA SER A 451 -14.00 14.87 -2.07
C SER A 451 -14.92 16.04 -1.75
N ARG A 452 -14.56 17.25 -2.16
CA ARG A 452 -15.33 18.47 -1.93
C ARG A 452 -16.46 18.66 -2.93
N ALA A 453 -16.13 18.71 -4.21
CA ALA A 453 -17.07 19.18 -5.25
C ALA A 453 -18.07 18.10 -5.69
N ILE A 454 -17.70 16.82 -5.55
CA ILE A 454 -18.54 15.70 -5.99
C ILE A 454 -19.21 15.02 -4.79
N GLU A 455 -18.48 14.86 -3.69
CA GLU A 455 -18.94 14.11 -2.51
C GLU A 455 -19.44 15.00 -1.36
N ASN A 456 -19.37 16.33 -1.51
CA ASN A 456 -19.80 17.36 -0.55
C ASN A 456 -19.14 17.24 0.84
N HIS A 457 -17.87 16.83 0.91
CA HIS A 457 -17.07 16.92 2.12
C HIS A 457 -16.56 18.36 2.36
N PRO A 458 -16.41 18.80 3.63
CA PRO A 458 -15.97 20.16 3.96
C PRO A 458 -14.53 20.44 3.51
N SER A 459 -14.15 21.71 3.36
CA SER A 459 -12.74 22.09 3.13
C SER A 459 -11.95 22.11 4.45
N PRO A 460 -10.63 21.77 4.48
CA PRO A 460 -9.80 21.22 3.41
C PRO A 460 -9.69 19.68 3.49
N SER A 461 -10.73 18.95 3.08
CA SER A 461 -10.82 17.55 3.51
C SER A 461 -10.64 16.50 2.43
N VAL A 462 -9.67 15.61 2.68
CA VAL A 462 -9.76 14.20 2.27
C VAL A 462 -10.13 13.37 3.50
N VAL A 463 -10.91 12.31 3.29
CA VAL A 463 -11.51 11.49 4.34
C VAL A 463 -10.53 10.44 4.83
N VAL A 464 -10.40 10.27 6.14
CA VAL A 464 -9.64 9.17 6.75
C VAL A 464 -10.38 7.85 6.52
N HIS A 465 -9.69 6.80 6.09
CA HIS A 465 -10.30 5.50 5.80
C HIS A 465 -10.94 4.88 7.05
N GLY A 466 -12.17 4.38 6.93
CA GLY A 466 -12.81 3.53 7.94
C GLY A 466 -11.94 2.35 8.41
N PRO A 467 -11.37 1.53 7.51
CA PRO A 467 -10.46 0.44 7.90
C PRO A 467 -9.18 0.92 8.59
N LEU A 468 -8.68 2.12 8.28
CA LEU A 468 -7.51 2.69 8.98
C LEU A 468 -7.86 3.02 10.43
N ASN A 469 -9.04 3.62 10.68
CA ASN A 469 -9.51 3.89 12.04
C ASN A 469 -9.71 2.59 12.83
N LEU A 470 -10.21 1.52 12.20
CA LEU A 470 -10.32 0.21 12.82
C LEU A 470 -8.95 -0.36 13.23
N ILE A 471 -7.95 -0.25 12.35
CA ILE A 471 -6.57 -0.64 12.67
C ILE A 471 -6.03 0.18 13.84
N CYS A 472 -6.26 1.50 13.86
CA CYS A 472 -5.82 2.35 14.98
C CYS A 472 -6.50 1.97 16.30
N MET A 473 -7.76 1.53 16.28
CA MET A 473 -8.46 1.04 17.48
C MET A 473 -7.84 -0.27 18.00
N LEU A 474 -7.54 -1.21 17.10
CA LEU A 474 -6.89 -2.48 17.46
C LEU A 474 -5.44 -2.27 17.92
N ASP A 475 -4.72 -1.32 17.31
CA ASP A 475 -3.38 -0.92 17.76
C ASP A 475 -3.44 -0.29 19.16
N TYR A 476 -4.38 0.61 19.42
CA TYR A 476 -4.59 1.18 20.75
C TYR A 476 -4.93 0.11 21.78
N TRP A 477 -5.83 -0.81 21.44
CA TRP A 477 -6.17 -1.94 22.29
C TRP A 477 -4.94 -2.75 22.67
N ARG A 478 -4.16 -3.18 21.68
CA ARG A 478 -2.95 -3.98 21.88
C ARG A 478 -1.90 -3.24 22.70
N ASP A 479 -1.61 -1.99 22.36
CA ASP A 479 -0.49 -1.24 22.94
C ASP A 479 -0.79 -0.60 24.30
N VAL A 480 -2.07 -0.45 24.66
CA VAL A 480 -2.46 0.29 25.88
C VAL A 480 -3.29 -0.61 26.78
N VAL A 481 -4.38 -1.16 26.26
CA VAL A 481 -5.39 -1.82 27.10
C VAL A 481 -4.98 -3.24 27.47
N ALA A 482 -4.47 -4.01 26.51
CA ALA A 482 -3.98 -5.37 26.75
C ALA A 482 -2.81 -5.37 27.75
N GLU A 483 -1.87 -4.44 27.59
CA GLU A 483 -0.69 -4.31 28.47
C GLU A 483 -1.03 -3.82 29.89
N HIS A 484 -2.07 -2.98 30.06
CA HIS A 484 -2.33 -2.28 31.33
C HIS A 484 -3.64 -2.66 32.06
N GLY A 485 -4.50 -3.52 31.50
CA GLY A 485 -5.80 -3.77 32.13
C GLY A 485 -6.57 -5.04 31.74
N ALA A 486 -6.17 -5.78 30.70
CA ALA A 486 -6.95 -6.95 30.24
C ALA A 486 -6.22 -8.31 30.37
N VAL A 487 -4.89 -8.37 30.23
CA VAL A 487 -4.14 -9.65 30.28
C VAL A 487 -2.83 -9.46 31.06
N PRO A 488 -2.75 -9.87 32.35
CA PRO A 488 -1.49 -9.89 33.08
C PRO A 488 -0.53 -10.92 32.44
N GLY A 489 0.64 -10.48 31.97
CA GLY A 489 1.71 -11.38 31.54
C GLY A 489 1.86 -11.62 30.03
N SER A 490 1.54 -10.65 29.17
CA SER A 490 1.70 -10.73 27.71
C SER A 490 3.08 -11.27 27.27
N PRO A 491 3.17 -12.52 26.76
CA PRO A 491 4.43 -13.16 26.43
C PRO A 491 4.74 -12.93 24.96
N TYR A 492 4.96 -11.67 24.55
CA TYR A 492 5.36 -11.42 23.16
C TYR A 492 6.77 -11.96 22.84
N TYR A 493 7.55 -12.41 23.84
CA TYR A 493 8.85 -13.08 23.62
C TYR A 493 9.25 -14.15 24.64
N GLY A 494 9.63 -15.32 24.10
CA GLY A 494 10.44 -16.37 24.76
C GLY A 494 9.69 -17.70 24.89
N ASN A 495 10.12 -18.75 24.15
CA ASN A 495 9.63 -20.15 24.22
C ASN A 495 8.11 -20.38 24.38
N ALA A 496 7.30 -19.37 24.04
CA ALA A 496 5.87 -19.39 24.15
C ALA A 496 5.29 -20.39 23.14
N THR A 497 4.57 -21.37 23.67
CA THR A 497 3.72 -22.32 22.95
C THR A 497 2.66 -21.59 22.14
N ALA A 498 2.06 -22.28 21.16
CA ALA A 498 1.00 -21.71 20.32
C ALA A 498 -0.20 -21.18 21.13
N ARG A 499 -0.41 -21.66 22.36
CA ARG A 499 -1.42 -21.21 23.33
C ARG A 499 -1.07 -19.85 23.96
N GLU A 500 0.21 -19.60 24.27
CA GLU A 500 0.67 -18.31 24.81
C GLU A 500 0.59 -17.18 23.75
N HIS A 501 0.57 -17.52 22.46
CA HIS A 501 0.23 -16.58 21.39
C HIS A 501 -1.28 -16.27 21.25
N GLU A 502 -2.17 -17.17 21.71
CA GLU A 502 -3.63 -16.95 21.73
C GLU A 502 -4.00 -15.84 22.70
N GLU A 503 -3.40 -15.89 23.90
CA GLU A 503 -3.54 -14.90 24.96
C GLU A 503 -2.91 -13.55 24.55
N ALA A 504 -1.83 -13.57 23.76
CA ALA A 504 -1.10 -12.36 23.34
C ALA A 504 -1.92 -11.44 22.42
N LEU A 505 -2.78 -11.97 21.53
CA LEU A 505 -3.60 -11.13 20.63
C LEU A 505 -4.58 -10.24 21.40
N GLY A 506 -5.01 -10.67 22.60
CA GLY A 506 -5.89 -9.93 23.50
C GLY A 506 -7.26 -9.58 22.92
N VAL A 507 -7.64 -10.08 21.73
CA VAL A 507 -8.90 -9.79 21.04
C VAL A 507 -9.44 -11.05 20.41
N ARG A 508 -10.61 -11.48 20.89
CA ARG A 508 -11.42 -12.54 20.29
C ARG A 508 -12.31 -11.97 19.19
N GLU A 509 -12.98 -10.88 19.48
CA GLU A 509 -13.93 -10.25 18.58
C GLU A 509 -13.86 -8.73 18.68
N ILE A 510 -14.07 -8.04 17.57
CA ILE A 510 -14.39 -6.62 17.56
C ILE A 510 -15.64 -6.38 16.71
N GLU A 511 -16.67 -5.78 17.31
CA GLU A 511 -17.74 -5.13 16.58
C GLU A 511 -17.43 -3.65 16.44
N TYR A 512 -17.74 -3.04 15.29
CA TYR A 512 -17.48 -1.62 15.09
C TYR A 512 -18.52 -0.95 14.20
N ARG A 513 -18.69 0.35 14.39
CA ARG A 513 -19.62 1.18 13.61
C ARG A 513 -19.08 2.58 13.39
N ALA A 514 -18.99 2.98 12.13
CA ALA A 514 -18.69 4.35 11.74
C ALA A 514 -19.95 5.21 11.83
N LEU A 515 -19.82 6.39 12.43
CA LEU A 515 -20.91 7.33 12.70
C LEU A 515 -20.75 8.66 11.96
N SER A 516 -19.51 9.15 11.82
CA SER A 516 -19.20 10.35 11.05
C SER A 516 -17.76 10.34 10.52
N PRO A 517 -17.51 10.99 9.36
CA PRO A 517 -16.18 11.04 8.78
C PRO A 517 -15.19 11.87 9.61
N LEU A 518 -13.94 11.42 9.57
CA LEU A 518 -12.75 12.15 10.03
C LEU A 518 -11.98 12.63 8.79
N TYR A 519 -11.24 13.71 8.92
CA TYR A 519 -10.55 14.36 7.80
C TYR A 519 -9.07 14.55 8.06
N ALA A 520 -8.26 14.56 7.00
CA ALA A 520 -6.84 14.85 7.12
C ALA A 520 -6.61 16.20 7.83
N GLY A 521 -5.57 16.26 8.66
CA GLY A 521 -5.20 17.42 9.46
C GLY A 521 -6.02 17.60 10.74
N GLN A 522 -7.19 16.98 10.84
CA GLN A 522 -7.97 17.00 12.08
C GLN A 522 -7.33 16.06 13.10
N GLU A 523 -7.22 16.54 14.32
CA GLU A 523 -6.89 15.71 15.47
C GLU A 523 -8.14 15.03 16.01
N TYR A 524 -8.02 13.77 16.39
CA TYR A 524 -9.05 12.98 17.04
C TYR A 524 -8.42 12.03 18.07
N SER A 525 -9.21 11.54 19.02
CA SER A 525 -8.76 10.65 20.08
C SER A 525 -9.37 9.26 19.98
N ILE A 526 -8.65 8.25 20.45
CA ILE A 526 -9.15 6.90 20.74
C ILE A 526 -9.06 6.68 22.25
N ARG A 527 -10.12 6.11 22.84
CA ARG A 527 -10.17 5.71 24.25
C ARG A 527 -10.96 4.41 24.41
N ALA A 528 -10.74 3.70 25.51
CA ALA A 528 -11.50 2.51 25.88
C ALA A 528 -12.09 2.63 27.29
N GLU A 529 -13.22 1.97 27.51
CA GLU A 529 -13.90 1.83 28.80
C GLU A 529 -14.28 0.37 29.00
N ARG A 530 -14.05 -0.17 30.20
CA ARG A 530 -14.46 -1.54 30.55
C ARG A 530 -15.97 -1.58 30.72
N VAL A 531 -16.59 -2.64 30.21
CA VAL A 531 -18.01 -2.92 30.48
C VAL A 531 -18.06 -3.85 31.68
N ASP A 532 -18.48 -3.34 32.83
CA ASP A 532 -18.78 -4.17 33.99
C ASP A 532 -20.13 -4.85 33.76
N GLU A 533 -20.12 -6.03 33.14
CA GLU A 533 -21.31 -6.89 33.10
C GLU A 533 -21.50 -7.46 34.51
N GLY A 534 -22.45 -6.90 35.26
CA GLY A 534 -22.93 -7.52 36.49
C GLY A 534 -23.54 -8.88 36.13
N LEU A 535 -22.80 -9.97 36.39
CA LEU A 535 -23.29 -11.33 36.22
C LEU A 535 -24.58 -11.48 37.03
N SER A 536 -25.71 -11.74 36.36
CA SER A 536 -26.92 -12.17 37.05
C SER A 536 -26.74 -13.60 37.51
N GLU A 537 -27.13 -13.90 38.75
CA GLU A 537 -26.99 -15.22 39.42
C GLU A 537 -27.61 -16.39 38.63
N GLU A 538 -28.48 -16.11 37.64
CA GLU A 538 -29.16 -17.12 36.82
C GLU A 538 -28.29 -17.73 35.70
N GLN A 539 -27.18 -17.11 35.30
CA GLN A 539 -26.30 -17.67 34.25
C GLN A 539 -25.21 -18.61 34.78
N GLN A 540 -25.07 -18.73 36.11
CA GLN A 540 -24.05 -19.56 36.75
C GLN A 540 -24.40 -21.07 36.80
N GLY A 541 -25.62 -21.46 36.40
CA GLY A 541 -26.17 -22.79 36.70
C GLY A 541 -26.34 -23.77 35.53
N GLN A 542 -25.89 -23.46 34.31
CA GLN A 542 -26.23 -24.27 33.13
C GLN A 542 -25.07 -24.52 32.15
N PHE A 543 -23.88 -24.83 32.64
CA PHE A 543 -22.78 -25.32 31.80
C PHE A 543 -22.08 -26.48 32.52
N ASP A 544 -22.51 -27.71 32.23
CA ASP A 544 -21.76 -28.94 32.57
C ASP A 544 -22.42 -30.16 31.91
N ARG A 545 -22.48 -30.22 30.57
CA ARG A 545 -22.68 -31.47 29.81
C ARG A 545 -22.13 -31.32 28.40
N GLU A 546 -20.81 -31.41 28.25
CA GLU A 546 -20.09 -31.96 27.07
C GLU A 546 -18.63 -31.47 27.09
N GLY A 547 -17.75 -32.16 27.82
CA GLY A 547 -16.32 -32.41 27.54
C GLY A 547 -15.36 -31.32 27.01
N PHE A 548 -15.77 -30.07 26.84
CA PHE A 548 -14.95 -28.92 26.49
C PHE A 548 -14.72 -28.11 27.77
N VAL A 549 -13.46 -27.78 28.05
CA VAL A 549 -13.12 -26.82 29.10
C VAL A 549 -13.61 -25.46 28.60
N ASP A 550 -14.70 -24.97 29.18
CA ASP A 550 -15.23 -23.62 28.93
C ASP A 550 -14.38 -22.64 29.75
N ASP A 551 -13.32 -22.12 29.13
CA ASP A 551 -12.57 -20.97 29.63
C ASP A 551 -13.58 -19.81 29.69
N GLY A 552 -13.97 -19.37 30.90
CA GLY A 552 -15.15 -18.52 31.15
C GLY A 552 -15.25 -17.22 30.32
N PRO A 553 -16.33 -16.42 30.46
CA PRO A 553 -16.59 -15.31 29.54
C PRO A 553 -15.44 -14.29 29.53
N GLY A 554 -14.84 -14.09 28.36
CA GLY A 554 -13.81 -13.07 28.15
C GLY A 554 -14.32 -11.67 28.47
N GLN A 555 -13.40 -10.78 28.87
CA GLN A 555 -13.74 -9.40 29.21
C GLN A 555 -14.28 -8.63 28.00
N VAL A 556 -15.17 -7.68 28.27
CA VAL A 556 -15.83 -6.82 27.27
C VAL A 556 -15.47 -5.36 27.49
N TRP A 557 -15.14 -4.67 26.40
CA TRP A 557 -14.70 -3.28 26.43
C TRP A 557 -15.34 -2.47 25.30
N GLU A 558 -15.72 -1.23 25.58
CA GLU A 558 -16.15 -0.27 24.56
C GLU A 558 -14.99 0.63 24.15
N LEU A 559 -14.87 0.91 22.86
CA LEU A 559 -13.88 1.80 22.28
C LEU A 559 -14.56 2.95 21.56
N PHE A 560 -14.01 4.14 21.71
CA PHE A 560 -14.56 5.36 21.13
C PHE A 560 -13.48 6.10 20.35
N VAL A 561 -13.79 6.43 19.10
CA VAL A 561 -13.04 7.38 18.29
C VAL A 561 -13.78 8.71 18.30
N GLU A 562 -13.18 9.76 18.84
CA GLU A 562 -13.83 11.02 19.14
C GLU A 562 -13.09 12.20 18.51
N ARG A 563 -13.84 13.13 17.93
CA ARG A 563 -13.31 14.43 17.47
C ARG A 563 -14.13 15.53 18.12
N GLU A 564 -13.49 16.43 18.85
CA GLU A 564 -14.15 17.58 19.48
C GLU A 564 -15.39 17.17 20.31
N GLY A 565 -15.26 16.09 21.09
CA GLY A 565 -16.35 15.53 21.91
C GLY A 565 -17.42 14.75 21.13
N LYS A 566 -17.36 14.71 19.80
CA LYS A 566 -18.28 13.92 18.97
C LYS A 566 -17.71 12.54 18.67
N VAL A 567 -18.47 11.50 19.03
CA VAL A 567 -18.14 10.11 18.67
C VAL A 567 -18.30 9.92 17.16
N CYS A 568 -17.18 9.62 16.49
CA CYS A 568 -17.09 9.41 15.05
C CYS A 568 -17.10 7.92 14.69
N MET A 569 -16.62 7.06 15.57
CA MET A 569 -16.68 5.60 15.43
C MET A 569 -16.75 4.96 16.82
N LYS A 570 -17.52 3.88 16.95
CA LYS A 570 -17.61 3.05 18.16
C LYS A 570 -17.09 1.65 17.86
N GLY A 571 -16.52 1.00 18.86
CA GLY A 571 -16.22 -0.42 18.83
C GLY A 571 -16.55 -1.10 20.14
N LYS A 572 -16.72 -2.41 20.09
CA LYS A 572 -16.86 -3.30 21.24
C LYS A 572 -15.88 -4.43 21.04
N ILE A 573 -14.91 -4.58 21.92
CA ILE A 573 -13.96 -5.69 21.93
C ILE A 573 -14.40 -6.71 22.97
N THR A 574 -14.37 -7.98 22.57
CA THR A 574 -14.43 -9.12 23.48
C THR A 574 -13.06 -9.81 23.44
N THR A 575 -12.51 -10.11 24.61
CA THR A 575 -11.22 -10.82 24.76
C THR A 575 -11.45 -12.34 24.78
N PHE A 576 -10.38 -13.13 24.70
CA PHE A 576 -10.49 -14.57 24.97
C PHE A 576 -10.80 -14.80 26.45
N GLY A 577 -11.44 -15.93 26.76
CA GLY A 577 -11.63 -16.37 28.16
C GLY A 577 -10.28 -16.64 28.85
N PRO A 578 -10.25 -16.60 30.19
CA PRO A 578 -9.04 -16.85 30.98
C PRO A 578 -8.59 -18.32 30.97
#